data_AF-A0A6N2IB95-F1
#
_entry.id   AF-A0A6N2IB95-F1
#
_cell.length_a   1.000
_cell.length_b   1.000
_cell.length_c   1.000
_cell.angle_alpha   90.00
_cell.angle_beta   90.00
_cell.angle_gamma   90.00
#
_symmetry.space_group_name_H-M   'P 1'
#
loop_
_entity.id
_entity.type
_entity.pdbx_description
1 polymer ?
#
loop_
_entity_poly.entity_id
_entity_poly.type
_entity_poly.pdbx_seq_one_letter_code
_entity_poly.pdbx_strand_id
1 'polypeptide(L)'
;MADQTDAQRLYSWGRSRFESQPAPVVWASRVLRAASRSLGSFPEVDDALLLAETEERWRQAREVFDRLRRRSLDQDSPLNEEQALLFTLAELVAKVAHNAAGVRPPFDHDSGWRIGLIAHRLISVADDPQLQTELTTALGGRPEAA
;
A
#
# COMPACT_ATOMS: atom_id res chain seq x y z
N MET A 1 -15.74 -22.41 0.90
CA MET A 1 -16.44 -21.81 -0.25
C MET A 1 -16.81 -20.34 -0.02
N ALA A 2 -17.36 -19.93 1.13
CA ALA A 2 -17.63 -18.52 1.43
C ALA A 2 -16.37 -17.63 1.42
N ASP A 3 -15.31 -18.05 2.12
CA ASP A 3 -14.04 -17.32 2.27
C ASP A 3 -13.33 -16.98 0.93
N GLN A 4 -13.38 -17.90 -0.03
CA GLN A 4 -12.81 -17.69 -1.36
C GLN A 4 -13.59 -16.64 -2.18
N THR A 5 -14.89 -16.52 -1.90
CA THR A 5 -15.77 -15.52 -2.53
C THR A 5 -15.55 -14.14 -1.94
N ASP A 6 -15.20 -14.05 -0.65
CA ASP A 6 -14.88 -12.78 0.03
C ASP A 6 -13.52 -12.24 -0.42
N ALA A 7 -12.48 -13.09 -0.46
CA ALA A 7 -11.15 -12.71 -0.94
C ALA A 7 -11.18 -12.21 -2.39
N GLN A 8 -11.93 -12.89 -3.26
CA GLN A 8 -12.05 -12.49 -4.67
C GLN A 8 -12.86 -11.20 -4.86
N ARG A 9 -13.86 -10.94 -4.00
CA ARG A 9 -14.58 -9.66 -3.96
C ARG A 9 -13.67 -8.52 -3.51
N LEU A 10 -12.91 -8.73 -2.43
CA LEU A 10 -11.99 -7.71 -1.93
C LEU A 10 -10.90 -7.38 -2.97
N TYR A 11 -10.38 -8.39 -3.67
CA TYR A 11 -9.44 -8.19 -4.77
C TYR A 11 -10.06 -7.41 -5.94
N SER A 12 -11.28 -7.76 -6.37
CA SER A 12 -12.02 -7.05 -7.42
C SER A 12 -12.33 -5.59 -7.03
N TRP A 13 -12.69 -5.36 -5.77
CA TRP A 13 -12.90 -4.01 -5.23
C TRP A 13 -11.61 -3.20 -5.24
N GLY A 14 -10.49 -3.77 -4.76
CA GLY A 14 -9.18 -3.13 -4.78
C GLY A 14 -8.73 -2.76 -6.20
N ARG A 15 -8.97 -3.65 -7.17
CA ARG A 15 -8.77 -3.38 -8.60
C ARG A 15 -9.61 -2.19 -9.07
N SER A 16 -10.92 -2.18 -8.81
CA SER A 16 -11.81 -1.07 -9.20
C SER A 16 -11.38 0.26 -8.58
N ARG A 17 -10.96 0.26 -7.30
CA ARG A 17 -10.42 1.45 -6.65
C ARG A 17 -9.17 1.96 -7.35
N PHE A 18 -8.22 1.09 -7.67
CA PHE A 18 -6.98 1.48 -8.32
C PHE A 18 -7.18 1.95 -9.78
N GLU A 19 -7.90 1.18 -10.59
CA GLU A 19 -8.10 1.47 -12.02
C GLU A 19 -8.93 2.73 -12.29
N SER A 20 -9.73 3.17 -11.31
CA SER A 20 -10.49 4.42 -11.41
C SER A 20 -9.67 5.68 -11.09
N GLN A 21 -8.41 5.54 -10.66
CA GLN A 21 -7.60 6.69 -10.26
C GLN A 21 -6.94 7.35 -11.48
N PRO A 22 -7.13 8.67 -11.69
CA PRO A 22 -6.40 9.40 -12.74
C PRO A 22 -4.91 9.57 -12.41
N ALA A 23 -4.55 9.50 -11.13
CA ALA A 23 -3.17 9.60 -10.64
C ALA A 23 -2.87 8.45 -9.65
N PRO A 24 -2.59 7.23 -10.16
CA PRO A 24 -2.51 6.02 -9.32
C PRO A 24 -1.41 6.08 -8.27
N VAL A 25 -0.24 6.67 -8.56
CA VAL A 25 0.86 6.82 -7.59
C VAL A 25 0.48 7.79 -6.47
N VAL A 26 -0.18 8.90 -6.80
CA VAL A 26 -0.66 9.89 -5.83
C VAL A 26 -1.77 9.31 -4.94
N TRP A 27 -2.68 8.53 -5.52
CA TRP A 27 -3.67 7.81 -4.72
C TRP A 27 -3.02 6.80 -3.77
N ALA A 28 -2.09 5.98 -4.27
CA ALA A 28 -1.38 4.99 -3.47
C ALA A 28 -0.63 5.65 -2.30
N SER A 29 0.01 6.79 -2.51
CA SER A 29 0.72 7.53 -1.46
C SER A 29 -0.21 8.14 -0.42
N ARG A 30 -1.42 8.56 -0.79
CA ARG A 30 -2.45 9.01 0.17
C ARG A 30 -2.90 7.88 1.08
N VAL A 31 -3.09 6.67 0.54
CA VAL A 31 -3.41 5.49 1.34
C VAL A 31 -2.26 5.15 2.31
N LEU A 32 -1.02 5.16 1.83
CA LEU A 32 0.15 4.94 2.70
C LEU A 32 0.27 6.01 3.79
N ARG A 33 0.06 7.28 3.45
CA ARG A 33 0.14 8.41 4.40
C ARG A 33 -0.92 8.33 5.48
N ALA A 34 -2.12 7.84 5.15
CA ALA A 34 -3.17 7.58 6.12
C ALA A 34 -2.78 6.45 7.09
N ALA A 35 -2.13 5.39 6.61
CA ALA A 35 -1.62 4.31 7.47
C ALA A 35 -0.46 4.78 8.38
N SER A 36 0.50 5.54 7.83
CA SER A 36 1.76 5.86 8.53
C SER A 36 1.60 6.82 9.70
N ARG A 37 0.54 7.64 9.73
CA ARG A 37 0.30 8.63 10.80
C ARG A 37 0.09 8.00 12.17
N SER A 38 -0.52 6.83 12.24
CA SER A 38 -0.85 6.15 13.49
C SER A 38 0.15 5.06 13.90
N LEU A 39 0.86 4.47 12.94
CA LEU A 39 1.68 3.27 13.16
C LEU A 39 3.17 3.54 13.43
N GLY A 40 3.53 4.83 13.55
CA GLY A 40 4.90 5.28 13.77
C GLY A 40 5.65 5.66 12.49
N SER A 41 6.78 6.34 12.66
CA SER A 41 7.67 6.74 11.56
C SER A 41 8.76 5.68 11.35
N PHE A 42 8.90 5.28 10.09
CA PHE A 42 9.96 4.39 9.63
C PHE A 42 10.64 5.07 8.44
N PRO A 43 11.98 5.25 8.45
CA PRO A 43 12.69 5.91 7.36
C PRO A 43 12.39 5.28 5.99
N GLU A 44 12.22 3.96 5.92
CA GLU A 44 11.92 3.25 4.68
C GLU A 44 10.50 3.54 4.16
N VAL A 45 9.54 3.76 5.07
CA VAL A 45 8.17 4.17 4.72
C VAL A 45 8.15 5.63 4.29
N ASP A 46 8.92 6.48 4.96
CA ASP A 46 9.08 7.90 4.60
C ASP A 46 9.72 8.04 3.21
N ASP A 47 10.71 7.20 2.89
CA ASP A 47 11.29 7.10 1.54
C ASP A 47 10.24 6.77 0.48
N ALA A 48 9.30 5.85 0.76
CA ALA A 48 8.22 5.51 -0.15
C ALA A 48 7.19 6.65 -0.31
N LEU A 49 6.94 7.43 0.74
CA LEU A 49 6.11 8.62 0.66
C LEU A 49 6.77 9.70 -0.19
N LEU A 50 8.06 9.99 0.04
CA LEU A 50 8.85 10.96 -0.74
C LEU A 50 8.99 10.55 -2.20
N LEU A 51 9.16 9.25 -2.46
CA LEU A 51 9.20 8.69 -3.81
C LEU A 51 7.95 9.06 -4.61
N ALA A 52 6.78 9.02 -3.98
CA ALA A 52 5.50 9.24 -4.65
C ALA A 52 5.12 10.72 -4.83
N GLU A 53 5.91 11.67 -4.31
CA GLU A 53 5.64 13.11 -4.42
C GLU A 53 5.95 13.68 -5.81
N THR A 54 6.94 13.12 -6.52
CA THR A 54 7.44 13.67 -7.80
C THR A 54 7.84 12.57 -8.77
N GLU A 55 7.43 12.66 -10.03
CA GLU A 55 7.68 11.64 -11.06
C GLU A 55 9.17 11.39 -11.31
N GLU A 56 10.00 12.42 -11.14
CA GLU A 56 11.45 12.35 -11.33
C GLU A 56 12.11 11.32 -10.39
N ARG A 57 11.50 11.08 -9.23
CA ARG A 57 12.00 10.12 -8.24
C ARG A 57 11.59 8.69 -8.56
N TRP A 58 10.58 8.46 -9.39
CA TRP A 58 10.02 7.11 -9.61
C TRP A 58 11.04 6.13 -10.21
N ARG A 59 12.11 6.61 -10.85
CA ARG A 59 13.22 5.76 -11.31
C ARG A 59 14.01 5.10 -10.17
N GLN A 60 13.95 5.67 -8.97
CA GLN A 60 14.59 5.15 -7.74
C GLN A 60 13.69 4.15 -7.00
N ALA A 61 12.48 3.91 -7.49
CA ALA A 61 11.47 3.10 -6.82
C ALA A 61 11.94 1.67 -6.52
N ARG A 62 12.76 1.08 -7.40
CA ARG A 62 13.36 -0.24 -7.15
C ARG A 62 14.26 -0.25 -5.92
N GLU A 63 15.10 0.76 -5.77
CA GLU A 63 16.01 0.88 -4.63
C GLU A 63 15.24 1.08 -3.32
N VAL A 64 14.17 1.87 -3.34
CA VAL A 64 13.26 2.06 -2.21
C VAL A 64 12.57 0.73 -1.85
N PHE A 65 12.05 0.01 -2.83
CA PHE A 65 11.46 -1.32 -2.64
C PHE A 65 12.46 -2.30 -1.98
N ASP A 66 13.70 -2.33 -2.45
CA ASP A 66 14.72 -3.24 -1.90
C ASP A 66 15.08 -2.89 -0.44
N ARG A 67 15.08 -1.61 -0.06
CA ARG A 67 15.26 -1.16 1.33
C ARG A 67 14.09 -1.59 2.23
N LEU A 68 12.86 -1.33 1.79
CA LEU A 68 11.64 -1.78 2.48
C LEU A 68 11.66 -3.28 2.72
N ARG A 69 11.98 -4.06 1.68
CA ARG A 69 12.01 -5.52 1.73
C ARG A 69 13.09 -6.04 2.68
N ARG A 70 14.26 -5.40 2.70
CA ARG A 70 15.33 -5.76 3.63
C ARG A 70 14.90 -5.52 5.08
N ARG A 71 14.31 -4.35 5.35
CA ARG A 71 13.84 -3.99 6.70
C ARG A 71 12.69 -4.89 7.17
N SER A 72 11.77 -5.27 6.29
CA SER A 72 10.64 -6.15 6.64
C SER A 72 11.03 -7.60 6.92
N LEU A 73 12.19 -8.04 6.40
CA LEU A 73 12.75 -9.38 6.63
C LEU A 73 13.79 -9.43 7.76
N ASP A 74 14.08 -8.31 8.40
CA ASP A 74 15.05 -8.24 9.49
C ASP A 74 14.54 -8.99 10.73
N GLN A 75 15.23 -10.08 11.07
CA GLN A 75 14.88 -10.94 12.21
C GLN A 75 15.32 -10.35 13.55
N ASP A 76 16.30 -9.44 13.55
CA ASP A 76 16.79 -8.78 14.77
C ASP A 76 15.84 -7.65 15.21
N SER A 77 14.99 -7.17 14.29
CA SER A 77 13.96 -6.16 14.56
C SER A 77 12.62 -6.54 13.92
N PRO A 78 11.94 -7.58 14.44
CA PRO A 78 10.71 -8.09 13.84
C PRO A 78 9.58 -7.06 13.91
N LEU A 79 8.82 -6.96 12.81
CA LEU A 79 7.63 -6.13 12.72
C LEU A 79 6.42 -6.86 13.33
N ASN A 80 5.56 -6.13 14.03
CA ASN A 80 4.23 -6.63 14.40
C ASN A 80 3.30 -6.70 13.16
N GLU A 81 2.08 -7.24 13.31
CA GLU A 81 1.18 -7.42 12.16
C GLU A 81 0.82 -6.09 11.46
N GLU A 82 0.48 -5.05 12.22
CA GLU A 82 0.14 -3.73 11.66
C GLU A 82 1.32 -3.10 10.90
N GLN A 83 2.52 -3.18 11.49
CA GLN A 83 3.75 -2.71 10.87
C GLN A 83 4.09 -3.50 9.61
N ALA A 84 3.90 -4.82 9.61
CA ALA A 84 4.10 -5.64 8.42
C ALA A 84 3.14 -5.26 7.28
N LEU A 85 1.88 -4.92 7.62
CA LEU A 85 0.89 -4.41 6.66
C LEU A 85 1.26 -3.01 6.14
N LEU A 86 1.76 -2.12 7.00
CA LEU A 86 2.29 -0.81 6.61
C LEU A 86 3.46 -0.95 5.63
N PHE A 87 4.43 -1.82 5.93
CA PHE A 87 5.56 -2.09 5.04
C PHE A 87 5.08 -2.70 3.71
N THR A 88 4.08 -3.57 3.74
CA THR A 88 3.47 -4.10 2.52
C THR A 88 2.82 -2.99 1.69
N LEU A 89 2.11 -2.03 2.30
CA LEU A 89 1.58 -0.87 1.59
C LEU A 89 2.69 -0.04 0.95
N ALA A 90 3.77 0.23 1.69
CA ALA A 90 4.92 0.97 1.19
C ALA A 90 5.60 0.25 0.00
N GLU A 91 5.76 -1.08 0.08
CA GLU A 91 6.27 -1.89 -1.01
C GLU A 91 5.38 -1.76 -2.27
N LEU A 92 4.06 -1.78 -2.11
CA LEU A 92 3.13 -1.62 -3.24
C LEU A 92 3.20 -0.21 -3.84
N VAL A 93 3.33 0.84 -3.03
CA VAL A 93 3.55 2.22 -3.53
C VAL A 93 4.82 2.28 -4.39
N ALA A 94 5.92 1.70 -3.91
CA ALA A 94 7.17 1.66 -4.67
C ALA A 94 6.99 0.89 -5.99
N LYS A 95 6.30 -0.25 -5.99
CA LYS A 95 6.02 -1.01 -7.22
C LYS A 95 5.17 -0.23 -8.23
N VAL A 96 4.13 0.48 -7.75
CA VAL A 96 3.27 1.30 -8.61
C VAL A 96 4.07 2.46 -9.22
N ALA A 97 4.91 3.14 -8.44
CA ALA A 97 5.79 4.20 -8.95
C ALA A 97 6.79 3.68 -10.00
N HIS A 98 7.45 2.55 -9.73
CA HIS A 98 8.38 1.90 -10.67
C HIS A 98 7.71 1.56 -12.01
N ASN A 99 6.52 0.97 -11.96
CA ASN A 99 5.76 0.61 -13.15
C ASN A 99 5.30 1.84 -13.91
N ALA A 100 4.86 2.90 -13.21
CA ALA A 100 4.48 4.17 -13.83
C ALA A 100 5.66 4.88 -14.50
N ALA A 101 6.89 4.71 -13.99
CA ALA A 101 8.10 5.23 -14.61
C ALA A 101 8.52 4.49 -15.91
N GLY A 102 7.88 3.35 -16.23
CA GLY A 102 8.21 2.55 -17.41
C GLY A 102 9.58 1.85 -17.34
N VAL A 103 10.16 1.71 -16.15
CA VAL A 103 11.49 1.08 -15.95
C VAL A 103 11.38 -0.45 -16.04
N ARG A 104 12.36 -1.08 -16.70
CA ARG A 104 12.40 -2.55 -16.86
C ARG A 104 13.42 -3.22 -15.91
N PRO A 105 13.17 -4.46 -15.47
CA PRO A 105 11.91 -5.20 -15.63
C PRO A 105 10.79 -4.58 -14.77
N PRO A 106 9.52 -4.61 -15.22
CA PRO A 106 8.41 -4.14 -14.41
C PRO A 106 8.15 -5.10 -13.24
N PHE A 107 7.53 -4.59 -12.18
CA PHE A 107 6.89 -5.42 -11.16
C PHE A 107 5.53 -5.94 -11.64
N ASP A 108 4.91 -6.80 -10.83
CA ASP A 108 3.60 -7.38 -11.12
C ASP A 108 2.57 -6.29 -11.43
N HIS A 109 1.86 -6.46 -12.55
CA HIS A 109 0.86 -5.51 -13.06
C HIS A 109 -0.27 -5.23 -12.06
N ASP A 110 -0.59 -6.19 -11.19
CA ASP A 110 -1.66 -6.11 -10.20
C ASP A 110 -1.21 -5.51 -8.85
N SER A 111 0.05 -5.04 -8.75
CA SER A 111 0.56 -4.42 -7.52
C SER A 111 -0.35 -3.31 -7.00
N GLY A 112 -0.91 -2.49 -7.90
CA GLY A 112 -1.86 -1.44 -7.54
C GLY A 112 -3.17 -1.97 -6.94
N TRP A 113 -3.68 -3.09 -7.44
CA TRP A 113 -4.96 -3.68 -7.01
C TRP A 113 -4.89 -4.17 -5.56
N ARG A 114 -3.71 -4.61 -5.13
CA ARG A 114 -3.47 -5.14 -3.79
C ARG A 114 -3.47 -4.06 -2.71
N ILE A 115 -3.34 -2.77 -3.06
CA ILE A 115 -3.34 -1.66 -2.09
C ILE A 115 -4.66 -1.65 -1.31
N GLY A 116 -5.80 -1.75 -2.00
CA GLY A 116 -7.11 -1.77 -1.34
C GLY A 116 -7.24 -2.94 -0.37
N LEU A 117 -6.79 -4.14 -0.78
CA LEU A 117 -6.84 -5.34 0.04
C LEU A 117 -5.99 -5.20 1.32
N ILE A 118 -4.75 -4.72 1.19
CA ILE A 118 -3.85 -4.58 2.35
C ILE A 118 -4.34 -3.47 3.29
N ALA A 119 -4.81 -2.33 2.75
CA ALA A 119 -5.37 -1.26 3.56
C ALA A 119 -6.65 -1.70 4.29
N HIS A 120 -7.51 -2.47 3.64
CA HIS A 120 -8.69 -3.04 4.29
C HIS A 120 -8.30 -4.02 5.41
N ARG A 121 -7.32 -4.89 5.17
CA ARG A 121 -6.81 -5.79 6.22
C ARG A 121 -6.26 -4.99 7.41
N LEU A 122 -5.57 -3.89 7.14
CA LEU A 122 -5.06 -3.01 8.20
C LEU A 122 -6.19 -2.37 9.02
N ILE A 123 -7.26 -1.89 8.36
CA ILE A 123 -8.47 -1.41 9.05
C ILE A 123 -9.05 -2.50 9.98
N SER A 124 -9.04 -3.77 9.54
CA SER A 124 -9.64 -4.87 10.30
C SER A 124 -8.84 -5.31 11.52
N VAL A 125 -7.52 -5.13 11.52
CA VAL A 125 -6.65 -5.55 12.64
C VAL A 125 -6.31 -4.41 13.60
N ALA A 126 -6.38 -3.16 13.15
CA ALA A 126 -6.03 -2.01 13.95
C ALA A 126 -7.14 -1.60 14.92
N ASP A 127 -6.80 -1.47 16.20
CA ASP A 127 -7.68 -0.93 17.26
C ASP A 127 -7.57 0.61 17.39
N ASP A 128 -7.42 1.29 16.24
CA ASP A 128 -7.33 2.75 16.17
C ASP A 128 -8.46 3.31 15.27
N PRO A 129 -9.53 3.88 15.86
CA PRO A 129 -10.63 4.49 15.11
C PRO A 129 -10.21 5.62 14.17
N GLN A 130 -9.14 6.35 14.49
CA GLN A 130 -8.62 7.42 13.65
C GLN A 130 -7.99 6.83 12.39
N LEU A 131 -7.08 5.85 12.53
CA LEU A 131 -6.52 5.12 11.40
C LEU A 131 -7.60 4.50 10.52
N GLN A 132 -8.62 3.87 11.12
CA GLN A 132 -9.72 3.26 10.37
C GLN A 132 -10.48 4.29 9.52
N THR A 133 -10.71 5.48 10.07
CA THR A 133 -11.39 6.59 9.39
C THR A 133 -10.53 7.17 8.27
N GLU A 134 -9.25 7.41 8.53
CA GLU A 134 -8.32 7.98 7.55
C GLU A 134 -8.12 7.02 6.36
N LEU A 135 -7.94 5.72 6.61
CA LEU A 135 -7.81 4.72 5.55
C LEU A 135 -9.10 4.55 4.75
N THR A 136 -10.27 4.47 5.41
CA THR A 136 -11.57 4.39 4.71
C THR A 136 -11.76 5.59 3.79
N THR A 137 -11.37 6.78 4.25
CA THR A 137 -11.44 8.02 3.47
C THR A 137 -10.48 7.98 2.28
N ALA A 138 -9.21 7.59 2.50
CA ALA A 138 -8.21 7.50 1.44
C ALA A 138 -8.57 6.47 0.35
N LEU A 139 -9.26 5.38 0.74
CA LEU A 139 -9.76 4.34 -0.16
C LEU A 139 -11.03 4.76 -0.92
N GLY A 140 -11.71 5.83 -0.50
CA GLY A 140 -12.98 6.25 -1.08
C GLY A 140 -14.14 5.31 -0.72
N GLY A 141 -14.13 4.76 0.49
CA GLY A 141 -15.19 3.89 1.03
C GLY A 141 -14.72 2.50 1.45
N ARG A 142 -15.68 1.63 1.77
CA ARG A 142 -15.46 0.22 2.12
C ARG A 142 -15.95 -0.70 0.99
N PRO A 143 -15.46 -1.95 0.89
CA PRO A 143 -16.11 -2.94 0.05
C PRO A 143 -17.57 -3.10 0.49
N GLU A 144 -18.48 -3.32 -0.47
CA GLU A 144 -19.89 -3.56 -0.16
C GLU A 144 -20.02 -4.82 0.71
N ALA A 145 -20.82 -4.72 1.77
CA ALA A 145 -21.14 -5.87 2.61
C ALA A 145 -21.93 -6.90 1.81
N ALA A 146 -21.63 -8.18 2.04
CA ALA A 146 -22.38 -9.31 1.49
C ALA A 146 -23.86 -9.28 1.89
#